data_AF-A0AAW6TRC1-F1
#
_entry.id   AF-A0AAW6TRC1-F1
#
_cell.length_a   1.000
_cell.length_b   1.000
_cell.length_c   1.000
_cell.angle_alpha   90.00
_cell.angle_beta   90.00
_cell.angle_gamma   90.00
#
_symmetry.space_group_name_H-M   'P 1'
#
loop_
_entity.id
_entity.type
_entity.pdbx_description
1 polymer ?
#
loop_
_entity_poly.entity_id
_entity_poly.type
_entity_poly.pdbx_seq_one_letter_code
_entity_poly.pdbx_strand_id
1 'polypeptide(L)' 'MFEQIKHNMETIEGVAIYPILSLLIFFVFFVGLGLWVFSYKKETINELSQIPLRDN' A
#
# COMPACT_ATOMS: atom_id res chain seq x y z
N MET A 1 -13.14 21.69 -21.51
CA MET A 1 -12.80 22.07 -20.12
C MET A 1 -11.60 21.27 -19.60
N PHE A 2 -11.64 19.93 -19.56
CA PHE A 2 -10.49 19.11 -19.13
C PHE A 2 -9.27 19.16 -20.08
N GLU A 3 -9.53 19.28 -21.38
CA GLU A 3 -8.49 19.50 -22.42
C GLU A 3 -7.56 20.68 -22.11
N GLN A 4 -8.10 21.79 -21.61
CA GLN A 4 -7.31 22.99 -21.29
C GLN A 4 -6.35 22.73 -20.13
N ILE A 5 -6.80 22.00 -19.10
CA ILE A 5 -5.97 21.67 -17.94
C ILE A 5 -4.85 20.71 -18.35
N LYS A 6 -5.19 19.68 -19.13
CA LYS A 6 -4.21 18.70 -19.63
C LYS A 6 -3.14 19.37 -20.50
N HIS A 7 -3.53 20.25 -21.41
CA HIS A 7 -2.59 20.98 -22.26
C HIS A 7 -1.63 21.88 -21.47
N ASN A 8 -2.15 22.59 -20.46
CA ASN A 8 -1.33 23.39 -19.54
C ASN A 8 -0.38 22.53 -18.70
N MET A 9 -0.80 21.33 -18.29
CA MET A 9 0.05 20.40 -17.54
C MET A 9 1.15 19.82 -18.43
N GLU A 10 0.86 19.47 -19.68
CA GLU A 10 1.85 18.96 -20.65
C GLU A 10 2.93 19.99 -20.99
N THR A 11 2.65 21.29 -20.85
CA THR A 11 3.65 22.35 -21.04
C THR A 11 4.62 22.48 -19.87
N ILE A 12 4.30 21.87 -18.71
CA ILE A 12 5.18 21.86 -17.54
C ILE A 12 6.22 20.75 -17.74
N GLU A 13 7.47 21.15 -17.98
CA GLU A 13 8.58 20.20 -18.02
C GLU A 13 8.65 19.36 -16.74
N GLY A 14 8.77 18.04 -16.91
CA GLY A 14 8.87 17.11 -15.79
C GLY A 14 7.53 16.75 -15.13
N VAL A 15 6.37 17.24 -15.60
CA VAL A 15 5.05 16.90 -15.01
C VAL A 15 4.79 15.38 -14.95
N ALA A 16 5.36 14.62 -15.89
CA ALA A 16 5.21 13.17 -15.97
C ALA A 16 5.84 12.42 -14.78
N ILE A 17 6.71 13.06 -13.99
CA ILE A 17 7.33 12.43 -12.83
C ILE A 17 6.34 12.23 -11.67
N TYR A 18 5.38 13.15 -11.50
CA TYR A 18 4.47 13.15 -10.35
C TYR A 18 3.59 11.89 -10.28
N PRO A 19 2.95 11.42 -11.39
CA PRO A 19 2.21 10.17 -11.38
C PRO A 19 3.10 8.96 -11.06
N ILE A 20 4.30 8.88 -11.64
CA ILE A 20 5.24 7.76 -11.42
C ILE A 20 5.68 7.73 -9.96
N LEU A 21 6.02 8.88 -9.38
CA LEU A 21 6.40 8.98 -7.97
C LEU A 21 5.25 8.56 -7.05
N SER A 22 4.03 9.03 -7.32
CA SER A 22 2.85 8.66 -6.53
C SER A 22 2.63 7.15 -6.54
N LEU A 23 2.76 6.50 -7.70
CA LEU A 23 2.61 5.07 -7.87
C LEU A 23 3.69 4.31 -7.08
N LEU A 24 4.95 4.75 -7.18
CA LEU A 24 6.07 4.12 -6.47
C LEU A 24 5.92 4.24 -4.96
N ILE A 25 5.54 5.41 -4.44
CA ILE A 25 5.33 5.61 -3.00
C ILE A 25 4.18 4.73 -2.51
N PHE A 26 3.05 4.72 -3.21
CA PHE A 26 1.92 3.84 -2.89
C PHE A 26 2.35 2.37 -2.90
N PHE A 27 3.03 1.94 -3.97
CA PHE A 27 3.46 0.55 -4.12
C PHE A 27 4.42 0.11 -3.02
N VAL A 28 5.45 0.91 -2.73
CA VAL A 28 6.41 0.62 -1.65
C VAL A 28 5.73 0.59 -0.29
N PHE A 29 4.78 1.48 -0.03
CA PHE A 29 3.99 1.46 1.20
C PHE A 29 3.22 0.14 1.36
N PHE A 30 2.52 -0.30 0.30
CA PHE A 30 1.78 -1.57 0.33
C PHE A 30 2.69 -2.80 0.43
N VAL A 31 3.82 -2.83 -0.27
CA VAL A 31 4.82 -3.90 -0.15
C VAL A 31 5.40 -3.94 1.26
N GLY A 32 5.73 -2.78 1.84
CA GLY A 32 6.22 -2.65 3.21
C GLY A 32 5.22 -3.16 4.24
N LEU A 33 3.95 -2.79 4.11
CA LEU A 33 2.86 -3.32 4.94
C LEU A 33 2.70 -4.84 4.77
N GLY A 34 2.78 -5.33 3.53
CA GLY A 34 2.73 -6.76 3.24
C GLY A 34 3.82 -7.51 3.99
N LEU A 35 5.08 -7.09 3.83
CA LEU A 35 6.22 -7.65 4.54
C LEU A 35 6.05 -7.60 6.07
N TRP A 36 5.56 -6.47 6.61
CA TRP A 36 5.29 -6.32 8.03
C TRP A 36 4.23 -7.30 8.53
N VAL A 37 3.11 -7.45 7.82
CA VAL A 37 2.04 -8.41 8.16
C VAL A 37 2.51 -9.85 8.05
N PHE A 38 3.28 -10.20 7.02
CA PHE A 38 3.85 -11.55 6.86
C PHE A 38 4.81 -11.89 8.00
N SER A 39 5.58 -10.92 8.49
CA SER A 39 6.44 -11.10 9.65
C SER A 39 5.66 -11.28 10.96
N TYR A 40 4.39 -10.85 11.04
CA TYR A 40 3.72 -10.63 12.32
C TYR A 40 2.96 -11.84 12.93
N LYS A 41 2.74 -12.97 12.26
CA LYS A 41 1.60 -13.83 12.65
C LYS A 41 1.84 -15.28 13.07
N LYS A 42 3.08 -15.75 13.24
CA LYS A 42 3.24 -17.19 13.55
C LYS A 42 3.14 -17.55 15.03
N GLU A 43 3.56 -16.70 15.94
CA GLU A 43 3.66 -17.08 17.36
C GLU A 43 2.32 -16.93 18.11
N THR A 44 1.64 -15.80 17.94
CA THR A 44 0.35 -15.52 18.61
C THR A 44 -0.80 -16.37 18.06
N ILE A 45 -0.82 -16.68 16.75
CA ILE A 45 -1.85 -17.56 16.17
C ILE A 45 -1.70 -18.98 16.70
N ASN A 46 -0.46 -19.45 16.87
CA ASN A 46 -0.23 -20.81 17.33
C ASN A 46 -0.70 -20.97 18.77
N GLU A 47 -0.36 -20.04 19.69
CA GLU A 47 -0.88 -20.07 21.07
C GLU A 47 -2.41 -19.95 21.15
N LEU A 48 -3.02 -19.02 20.41
CA LEU A 48 -4.47 -18.86 20.40
C LEU A 48 -5.21 -20.07 19.80
N SER A 49 -4.59 -20.77 18.85
CA SER A 49 -5.16 -21.99 18.24
C SER A 49 -5.16 -23.21 19.19
N GLN A 50 -4.34 -23.18 20.25
CA GLN A 50 -4.29 -24.24 21.27
C GLN A 50 -5.13 -23.91 22.50
N ILE A 51 -5.78 -22.74 22.54
CA ILE A 51 -6.76 -22.44 23.58
C ILE A 51 -8.01 -23.25 23.24
N PRO A 52 -8.35 -24.30 24.03
CA PRO A 52 -9.59 -25.03 23.81
C PRO A 52 -10.75 -24.04 23.95
N LEU A 53 -11.66 -24.05 22.97
CA LEU A 53 -12.95 -23.37 23.07
C LEU A 53 -13.70 -23.98 24.26
N ARG A 54 -13.54 -23.39 25.44
CA ARG A 54 -14.40 -23.69 26.58
C ARG A 54 -15.73 -22.97 26.33
N ASP A 55 -16.56 -23.63 25.55
CA ASP A 55 -17.99 -23.36 25.52
C ASP A 55 -18.54 -23.74 26.91
N ASN A 56 -18.92 -22.73 27.69
CA ASN A 56 -19.79 -22.88 28.86
C ASN A 56 -21.18 -22.37 28.47
#